data_AF-Q465S5-F1
#
_entry.id   AF-Q465S5-F1
#
_cell.length_a   1.000
_cell.length_b   1.000
_cell.length_c   1.000
_cell.angle_alpha   90.00
_cell.angle_beta   90.00
_cell.angle_gamma   90.00
#
_symmetry.space_group_name_H-M   'P 1'
#
loop_
_entity.id
_entity.type
_entity.pdbx_description
1 polymer ?
#
loop_
_entity_poly.entity_id
_entity_poly.type
_entity_poly.pdbx_seq_one_letter_code
_entity_poly.pdbx_strand_id
1 'polypeptide(L)'
;MELFLDTNILVGYVFKTDMLNFQSVYVINSRFDKYSSCNVKRELKNVCKGKVNIAKSDMDEILIKLSRKKAAVDHKKLMSILNKHYLKPSITTLWDAKLSTRDPRILSNELRGIIRTFNIEYRRNISLVDGCITFVNRGNERYDDVCLKLKETGLKRSNSADFEIMLDAHHVGLTKSNDLHFITADWEDIVKRKDAIVACTSLKNIILLKEFSNYCKMRS
;
A
#
# COMPACT_ATOMS: atom_id res chain seq x y z
N MET A 1 -0.22 -2.82 22.79
CA MET A 1 -0.22 -3.25 21.38
C MET A 1 0.57 -2.28 20.56
N GLU A 2 1.57 -2.81 19.88
CA GLU A 2 2.38 -2.11 18.89
C GLU A 2 2.24 -2.85 17.56
N LEU A 3 2.41 -2.15 16.44
CA LEU A 3 2.13 -2.68 15.12
C LEU A 3 3.41 -2.74 14.28
N PHE A 4 3.65 -3.86 13.63
CA PHE A 4 4.57 -3.91 12.50
C PHE A 4 3.77 -3.94 11.21
N LEU A 5 4.04 -2.99 10.31
CA LEU A 5 3.26 -2.80 9.08
C LEU A 5 4.02 -3.31 7.85
N ASP A 6 3.34 -4.14 7.08
CA ASP A 6 3.79 -4.66 5.79
C ASP A 6 3.71 -3.60 4.66
N THR A 7 4.42 -3.83 3.56
CA THR A 7 4.45 -2.96 2.38
C THR A 7 3.05 -2.71 1.82
N ASN A 8 2.20 -3.75 1.75
CA ASN A 8 0.83 -3.62 1.22
C ASN A 8 -0.04 -2.63 2.02
N ILE A 9 0.17 -2.51 3.34
CA ILE A 9 -0.54 -1.55 4.19
C ILE A 9 -0.10 -0.13 3.85
N LEU A 10 1.20 0.08 3.70
CA LEU A 10 1.76 1.40 3.41
C LEU A 10 1.37 1.87 2.00
N VAL A 11 1.39 0.96 1.01
CA VAL A 11 0.90 1.23 -0.34
C VAL A 11 -0.58 1.59 -0.32
N GLY A 12 -1.39 0.83 0.42
CA GLY A 12 -2.82 1.09 0.59
C GLY A 12 -3.09 2.48 1.18
N TYR A 13 -2.30 2.90 2.17
CA TYR A 13 -2.42 4.25 2.74
C TYR A 13 -2.04 5.36 1.76
N VAL A 14 -0.93 5.17 1.03
CA VAL A 14 -0.41 6.19 0.11
C VAL A 14 -1.40 6.52 -1.01
N PHE A 15 -2.05 5.51 -1.58
CA PHE A 15 -2.96 5.70 -2.71
C PHE A 15 -4.42 5.59 -2.26
N LYS A 16 -5.15 6.70 -2.31
CA LYS A 16 -6.61 6.74 -2.02
C LYS A 16 -7.44 5.80 -2.88
N THR A 17 -6.93 5.45 -4.05
CA THR A 17 -7.62 4.61 -5.04
C THR A 17 -7.31 3.13 -4.85
N ASP A 18 -6.41 2.79 -3.92
CA ASP A 18 -6.13 1.40 -3.58
C ASP A 18 -7.34 0.77 -2.87
N MET A 19 -7.66 -0.47 -3.23
CA MET A 19 -8.78 -1.20 -2.64
C MET A 19 -8.65 -1.41 -1.13
N LEU A 20 -7.42 -1.33 -0.61
CA LEU A 20 -7.09 -1.45 0.81
C LEU A 20 -7.01 -0.09 1.52
N ASN A 21 -7.27 1.02 0.84
CA ASN A 21 -7.04 2.36 1.38
C ASN A 21 -7.82 2.61 2.67
N PHE A 22 -9.11 2.30 2.69
CA PHE A 22 -9.95 2.55 3.85
C PHE A 22 -9.42 1.87 5.11
N GLN A 23 -9.05 0.58 5.01
CA GLN A 23 -8.50 -0.17 6.13
C GLN A 23 -7.10 0.30 6.50
N SER A 24 -6.27 0.65 5.50
CA SER A 24 -4.90 1.16 5.73
C SER A 24 -4.91 2.50 6.45
N VAL A 25 -5.83 3.41 6.08
CA VAL A 25 -6.05 4.69 6.76
C VAL A 25 -6.44 4.46 8.22
N TYR A 26 -7.33 3.50 8.49
CA TYR A 26 -7.72 3.16 9.85
C TYR A 26 -6.53 2.63 10.68
N VAL A 27 -5.68 1.77 10.12
CA VAL A 27 -4.46 1.29 10.78
C VAL A 27 -3.47 2.42 11.05
N ILE A 28 -3.18 3.25 10.05
CA ILE A 28 -2.19 4.35 10.16
C ILE A 28 -2.65 5.44 11.14
N ASN A 29 -3.94 5.74 11.19
CA ASN A 29 -4.50 6.73 12.12
C ASN A 29 -4.81 6.17 13.51
N SER A 30 -4.59 4.87 13.74
CA SER A 30 -4.78 4.28 15.07
C SER A 30 -3.79 4.85 16.09
N ARG A 31 -4.13 4.75 17.38
CA ARG A 31 -3.29 5.26 18.48
C ARG A 31 -2.01 4.44 18.75
N PHE A 32 -1.84 3.29 18.09
CA PHE A 32 -0.76 2.36 18.39
C PHE A 32 0.55 2.83 17.77
N ASP A 33 1.67 2.53 18.41
CA ASP A 33 2.98 2.76 17.83
C ASP A 33 3.19 1.83 16.64
N LYS A 34 3.82 2.36 15.60
CA LYS A 34 3.95 1.71 14.29
C LYS A 34 5.40 1.59 13.92
N TYR A 35 5.78 0.37 13.61
CA TYR A 35 7.10 0.01 13.14
C TYR A 35 6.98 -0.61 11.76
N SER A 36 8.06 -0.53 11.01
CA SER A 36 8.25 -1.28 9.78
C SER A 36 9.75 -1.36 9.51
N SER A 37 10.19 -2.13 8.50
CA SER A 37 11.62 -2.25 8.22
C SER A 37 12.10 -1.30 7.13
N CYS A 38 13.40 -1.06 7.11
CA CYS A 38 14.05 -0.39 5.98
C CYS A 38 13.88 -1.14 4.65
N ASN A 39 13.64 -2.46 4.69
CA ASN A 39 13.31 -3.25 3.51
C ASN A 39 11.91 -2.92 3.00
N VAL A 40 10.90 -2.90 3.88
CA VAL A 40 9.54 -2.43 3.57
C VAL A 40 9.57 -1.00 3.02
N LYS A 41 10.36 -0.10 3.62
CA LYS A 41 10.51 1.28 3.13
C LYS A 41 11.03 1.34 1.70
N ARG A 42 12.00 0.48 1.36
CA ARG A 42 12.60 0.41 0.02
C ARG A 42 11.61 -0.16 -0.99
N GLU A 43 10.92 -1.23 -0.62
CA GLU A 43 9.89 -1.84 -1.44
C GLU A 43 8.74 -0.86 -1.71
N LEU A 44 8.25 -0.17 -0.67
CA LEU A 44 7.25 0.90 -0.78
C LEU A 44 7.66 1.95 -1.82
N LYS A 45 8.89 2.47 -1.74
CA LYS A 45 9.40 3.45 -2.70
C LYS A 45 9.37 2.92 -4.13
N ASN A 46 9.78 1.67 -4.34
CA ASN A 46 9.81 1.04 -5.66
C ASN A 46 8.39 0.83 -6.21
N VAL A 47 7.49 0.26 -5.40
CA VAL A 47 6.09 0.00 -5.77
C VAL A 47 5.36 1.31 -6.06
N CYS A 48 5.48 2.31 -5.18
CA CYS A 48 4.86 3.61 -5.39
C CYS A 48 5.38 4.31 -6.65
N LYS A 49 6.70 4.31 -6.88
CA LYS A 49 7.29 4.90 -8.09
C LYS A 49 6.78 4.21 -9.35
N GLY A 50 6.69 2.87 -9.33
CA GLY A 50 6.13 2.08 -10.43
C GLY A 50 4.68 2.46 -10.72
N LYS A 51 3.82 2.48 -9.69
CA LYS A 51 2.41 2.89 -9.80
C LYS A 51 2.30 4.30 -10.38
N VAL A 52 3.04 5.29 -9.84
CA VAL A 52 3.02 6.68 -10.33
C VAL A 52 3.48 6.79 -11.78
N ASN A 53 4.49 6.02 -12.20
CA ASN A 53 5.00 6.06 -13.57
C ASN A 53 4.01 5.49 -14.59
N ILE A 54 3.38 4.35 -14.28
CA ILE A 54 2.31 3.78 -15.11
C ILE A 54 1.20 4.82 -15.28
N ALA A 55 0.77 5.38 -14.16
CA ALA A 55 -0.30 6.34 -14.11
C ALA A 55 0.03 7.60 -14.96
N LYS A 56 1.24 8.16 -14.85
CA LYS A 56 1.69 9.25 -15.74
C LYS A 56 1.67 8.87 -17.22
N SER A 57 2.20 7.69 -17.56
CA SER A 57 2.25 7.21 -18.94
C SER A 57 0.86 7.10 -19.58
N ASP A 58 -0.10 6.52 -18.85
CA ASP A 58 -1.48 6.36 -19.34
C ASP A 58 -2.15 7.73 -19.55
N MET A 59 -1.87 8.69 -18.66
CA MET A 59 -2.38 10.05 -18.75
C MET A 59 -1.79 10.83 -19.93
N ASP A 60 -0.48 10.69 -20.19
CA ASP A 60 0.18 11.32 -21.32
C ASP A 60 -0.37 10.79 -22.65
N GLU A 61 -0.66 9.48 -22.73
CA GLU A 61 -1.31 8.88 -23.91
C GLU A 61 -2.68 9.52 -24.21
N ILE A 62 -3.48 9.75 -23.16
CA ILE A 62 -4.78 10.42 -23.28
C ILE A 62 -4.59 11.86 -23.76
N LEU A 63 -3.69 12.63 -23.14
CA LEU A 63 -3.44 14.03 -23.50
C LEU A 63 -2.94 14.18 -24.95
N ILE A 64 -2.08 13.27 -25.41
CA ILE A 64 -1.61 13.23 -26.80
C ILE A 64 -2.79 13.02 -27.76
N LYS A 65 -3.70 12.08 -27.46
CA LYS A 65 -4.90 11.83 -28.30
C LYS A 65 -5.81 13.05 -28.37
N LEU A 66 -6.01 13.75 -27.24
CA LEU A 66 -6.82 14.98 -27.18
C LEU A 66 -6.20 16.12 -27.99
N SER A 67 -4.88 16.30 -27.87
CA SER A 67 -4.14 17.39 -28.56
C SER A 67 -4.19 17.27 -30.08
N ARG A 68 -4.21 16.04 -30.61
CA ARG A 68 -4.18 15.78 -32.05
C ARG A 68 -5.51 16.03 -32.75
N LYS A 69 -6.61 16.31 -32.03
CA LYS A 69 -7.99 16.53 -32.55
C LYS A 69 -8.45 15.50 -33.61
N LYS A 70 -7.80 14.33 -33.68
CA LYS A 70 -7.90 13.39 -34.82
C LYS A 70 -9.08 12.43 -34.72
N ALA A 71 -9.88 12.49 -33.65
CA ALA A 71 -11.08 11.69 -33.53
C ALA A 71 -12.07 12.36 -32.57
N ALA A 72 -13.37 12.18 -32.81
CA ALA A 72 -14.35 12.27 -31.75
C ALA A 72 -13.85 11.37 -30.61
N VAL A 73 -13.60 11.95 -29.44
CA VAL A 73 -13.10 11.19 -28.29
C VAL A 73 -14.15 10.16 -27.95
N ASP A 74 -13.88 8.90 -28.24
CA ASP A 74 -14.75 7.80 -27.82
C ASP A 74 -14.73 7.77 -26.28
N HIS A 75 -15.79 8.34 -25.73
CA HIS A 75 -15.99 8.47 -24.30
C HIS A 75 -15.87 7.12 -23.60
N LYS A 76 -16.34 6.02 -24.22
CA LYS A 76 -16.24 4.68 -23.62
C LYS A 76 -14.80 4.20 -23.50
N LYS A 77 -13.98 4.43 -24.53
CA LYS A 77 -12.56 4.06 -24.52
C LYS A 77 -11.76 4.89 -23.51
N LEU A 78 -12.05 6.19 -23.42
CA LEU A 78 -11.46 7.08 -22.42
C LEU A 78 -11.84 6.63 -20.99
N MET A 79 -13.12 6.33 -20.75
CA MET A 79 -13.61 5.84 -19.46
C MET A 79 -12.99 4.51 -19.08
N SER A 80 -12.80 3.58 -20.02
CA SER A 80 -12.15 2.30 -19.76
C SER A 80 -10.70 2.48 -19.26
N ILE A 81 -9.91 3.33 -19.90
CA ILE A 81 -8.51 3.61 -19.51
C ILE A 81 -8.47 4.28 -18.13
N LEU A 82 -9.32 5.28 -17.89
CA LEU A 82 -9.39 6.00 -16.62
C LEU A 82 -9.88 5.13 -15.46
N ASN A 83 -10.87 4.27 -15.70
CA ASN A 83 -11.36 3.31 -14.70
C ASN A 83 -10.31 2.24 -14.39
N LYS A 84 -9.54 1.81 -15.39
CA LYS A 84 -8.52 0.77 -15.24
C LYS A 84 -7.28 1.26 -14.50
N HIS A 85 -6.91 2.51 -14.72
CA HIS A 85 -5.61 3.03 -14.26
C HIS A 85 -5.70 4.13 -13.21
N TYR A 86 -6.89 4.68 -12.94
CA TYR A 86 -6.98 5.84 -12.09
C TYR A 86 -8.11 5.88 -11.07
N LEU A 87 -9.35 5.45 -11.33
CA LEU A 87 -10.45 5.94 -10.47
C LEU A 87 -11.63 4.99 -10.32
N LYS A 88 -12.00 4.69 -9.07
CA LYS A 88 -13.40 4.70 -8.59
C LYS A 88 -13.43 4.76 -7.05
N PRO A 89 -14.42 5.43 -6.41
CA PRO A 89 -15.64 6.02 -6.98
C PRO A 89 -15.65 7.56 -7.07
N SER A 90 -14.61 8.27 -6.64
CA SER A 90 -14.65 9.73 -6.47
C SER A 90 -14.63 10.55 -7.77
N ILE A 91 -14.42 9.92 -8.93
CA ILE A 91 -14.53 10.61 -10.22
C ILE A 91 -15.87 10.43 -10.91
N THR A 92 -16.64 9.37 -10.67
CA THR A 92 -17.98 9.25 -11.27
C THR A 92 -18.85 10.49 -11.01
N THR A 93 -18.77 11.08 -9.81
CA THR A 93 -19.48 12.32 -9.44
C THR A 93 -18.86 13.62 -9.98
N LEU A 94 -17.54 13.67 -10.23
CA LEU A 94 -16.90 14.82 -10.88
C LEU A 94 -17.06 14.79 -12.41
N TRP A 95 -17.16 13.60 -13.00
CA TRP A 95 -17.26 13.38 -14.44
C TRP A 95 -18.66 13.69 -14.99
N ASP A 96 -19.71 13.27 -14.29
CA ASP A 96 -21.09 13.55 -14.68
C ASP A 96 -21.40 15.06 -14.66
N ALA A 97 -20.71 15.83 -13.80
CA ALA A 97 -20.91 17.27 -13.67
C ALA A 97 -19.97 18.13 -14.54
N LYS A 98 -18.74 17.68 -14.87
CA LYS A 98 -17.69 18.55 -15.48
C LYS A 98 -17.14 18.10 -16.84
N LEU A 99 -17.54 16.93 -17.35
CA LEU A 99 -17.07 16.42 -18.66
C LEU A 99 -18.17 16.21 -19.70
N SER A 100 -19.31 16.87 -19.50
CA SER A 100 -20.30 17.13 -20.55
C SER A 100 -19.74 17.96 -21.72
N THR A 101 -18.59 18.63 -21.51
CA THR A 101 -17.88 19.37 -22.55
C THR A 101 -17.17 18.44 -23.53
N ARG A 102 -17.52 18.55 -24.81
CA ARG A 102 -16.79 17.93 -25.93
C ARG A 102 -15.52 18.71 -26.32
N ASP A 103 -15.19 19.82 -25.65
CA ASP A 103 -14.00 20.61 -25.94
C ASP A 103 -12.73 19.91 -25.43
N PRO A 104 -11.82 19.49 -26.34
CA PRO A 104 -10.57 18.83 -25.97
C PRO A 104 -9.62 19.69 -25.12
N ARG A 105 -9.70 21.03 -25.22
CA ARG A 105 -8.87 21.96 -24.43
C ARG A 105 -9.29 21.96 -22.97
N ILE A 106 -10.60 22.05 -22.72
CA ILE A 106 -11.16 22.04 -21.36
C ILE A 106 -10.84 20.70 -20.71
N LEU A 107 -11.11 19.58 -21.40
CA LEU A 107 -10.79 18.25 -20.90
C LEU A 107 -9.28 18.08 -20.62
N SER A 108 -8.40 18.56 -21.49
CA SER A 108 -6.95 18.50 -21.26
C SER A 108 -6.51 19.26 -20.00
N ASN A 109 -7.11 20.41 -19.71
CA ASN A 109 -6.81 21.19 -18.51
C ASN A 109 -7.28 20.49 -17.24
N GLU A 110 -8.48 19.90 -17.25
CA GLU A 110 -9.00 19.10 -16.14
C GLU A 110 -8.11 17.89 -15.84
N LEU A 111 -7.69 17.16 -16.88
CA LEU A 111 -6.78 16.02 -16.74
C LEU A 111 -5.43 16.42 -16.13
N ARG A 112 -4.86 17.54 -16.55
CA ARG A 112 -3.63 18.09 -15.92
C ARG A 112 -3.87 18.46 -14.46
N GLY A 113 -5.03 19.02 -14.14
CA GLY A 113 -5.44 19.32 -12.76
C GLY A 113 -5.48 18.06 -11.89
N ILE A 114 -6.08 16.98 -12.39
CA ILE A 114 -6.14 15.69 -11.69
C ILE A 114 -4.74 15.13 -11.42
N ILE A 115 -3.86 15.14 -12.42
CA ILE A 115 -2.46 14.68 -12.26
C ILE A 115 -1.74 15.51 -11.19
N ARG A 116 -1.95 16.83 -11.19
CA ARG A 116 -1.33 17.72 -10.19
C ARG A 116 -1.81 17.38 -8.79
N THR A 117 -3.12 17.24 -8.59
CA THR A 117 -3.71 16.86 -7.30
C THR A 117 -3.21 15.50 -6.84
N PHE A 118 -3.19 14.50 -7.72
CA PHE A 118 -2.65 13.17 -7.42
C PHE A 118 -1.19 13.23 -6.95
N ASN A 119 -0.33 13.97 -7.64
CA ASN A 119 1.08 14.11 -7.24
C ASN A 119 1.25 14.82 -5.90
N ILE A 120 0.42 15.82 -5.60
CA ILE A 120 0.43 16.51 -4.30
C ILE A 120 0.02 15.54 -3.19
N GLU A 121 -1.07 14.80 -3.38
CA GLU A 121 -1.55 13.82 -2.40
C GLU A 121 -0.55 12.69 -2.17
N TYR A 122 0.02 12.14 -3.24
CA TYR A 122 1.07 11.12 -3.17
C TYR A 122 2.26 11.58 -2.31
N ARG A 123 2.80 12.78 -2.60
CA ARG A 123 3.94 13.34 -1.85
C ARG A 123 3.59 13.56 -0.38
N ARG A 124 2.40 14.09 -0.12
CA ARG A 124 1.91 14.31 1.24
C ARG A 124 1.81 12.99 2.00
N ASN A 125 1.18 11.98 1.42
CA ASN A 125 0.94 10.71 2.11
C ASN A 125 2.24 9.93 2.34
N ILE A 126 3.20 9.97 1.41
CA ILE A 126 4.54 9.40 1.63
C ILE A 126 5.28 10.13 2.77
N SER A 127 5.22 11.46 2.79
CA SER A 127 5.83 12.23 3.89
C SER A 127 5.20 11.90 5.24
N LEU A 128 3.89 11.63 5.27
CA LEU A 128 3.20 11.21 6.50
C LEU A 128 3.66 9.82 6.95
N VAL A 129 3.81 8.86 6.02
CA VAL A 129 4.38 7.54 6.32
C VAL A 129 5.76 7.66 6.97
N ASP A 130 6.62 8.54 6.42
CA ASP A 130 7.95 8.79 6.99
C ASP A 130 7.90 9.43 8.39
N GLY A 131 6.84 10.16 8.72
CA GLY A 131 6.69 10.83 10.02
C GLY A 131 5.95 10.02 11.08
N CYS A 132 5.12 9.04 10.70
CA CYS A 132 4.28 8.29 11.64
C CYS A 132 4.72 6.83 11.86
N ILE A 133 5.74 6.36 11.14
CA ILE A 133 6.27 5.00 11.25
C ILE A 133 7.75 5.05 11.61
N THR A 134 8.11 4.30 12.66
CA THR A 134 9.49 4.06 13.03
C THR A 134 10.07 2.96 12.16
N PHE A 135 10.95 3.33 11.23
CA PHE A 135 11.63 2.36 10.37
C PHE A 135 12.87 1.79 11.05
N VAL A 136 12.90 0.48 11.24
CA VAL A 136 13.95 -0.24 11.95
C VAL A 136 14.84 -1.01 10.95
N ASN A 137 16.14 -1.05 11.24
CA ASN A 137 17.10 -1.87 10.52
C ASN A 137 17.59 -3.00 11.42
N ARG A 138 17.41 -4.24 10.96
CA ARG A 138 17.89 -5.46 11.61
C ARG A 138 19.43 -5.58 11.62
N GLY A 139 20.11 -4.84 10.74
CA GLY A 139 21.58 -4.88 10.67
C GLY A 139 22.09 -6.25 10.23
N ASN A 140 23.03 -6.81 10.99
CA ASN A 140 23.64 -8.12 10.69
C ASN A 140 22.97 -9.29 11.43
N GLU A 141 21.87 -9.04 12.16
CA GLU A 141 21.16 -10.10 12.90
C GLU A 141 20.45 -11.05 11.95
N ARG A 142 20.95 -12.28 11.84
CA ARG A 142 20.49 -13.25 10.84
C ARG A 142 19.26 -14.04 11.26
N TYR A 143 19.17 -14.39 12.54
CA TYR A 143 18.15 -15.27 13.10
C TYR A 143 18.04 -16.61 12.36
N ASP A 144 19.17 -17.30 12.16
CA ASP A 144 19.23 -18.52 11.35
C ASP A 144 18.27 -19.62 11.87
N ASP A 145 18.08 -19.75 13.19
CA ASP A 145 17.13 -20.71 13.78
C ASP A 145 15.66 -20.39 13.45
N VAL A 146 15.29 -19.11 13.55
CA VAL A 146 13.93 -18.64 13.19
C VAL A 146 13.72 -18.80 11.69
N CYS A 147 14.76 -18.53 10.90
CA CYS A 147 14.76 -18.71 9.46
C CYS A 147 14.47 -20.18 9.08
N LEU A 148 15.08 -21.15 9.76
CA LEU A 148 14.78 -22.57 9.54
C LEU A 148 13.32 -22.90 9.88
N LYS A 149 12.84 -22.48 11.05
CA LYS A 149 11.45 -22.73 11.48
C LYS A 149 10.42 -22.08 10.55
N LEU A 150 10.67 -20.86 10.09
CA LEU A 150 9.80 -20.17 9.13
C LEU A 150 9.68 -20.95 7.81
N LYS A 151 10.76 -21.57 7.32
CA LYS A 151 10.71 -22.44 6.12
C LYS A 151 9.85 -23.67 6.36
N GLU A 152 9.93 -24.26 7.55
CA GLU A 152 9.12 -25.43 7.93
C GLU A 152 7.62 -25.10 7.98
N THR A 153 7.24 -23.85 8.27
CA THR A 153 5.83 -23.41 8.16
C THR A 153 5.30 -23.44 6.73
N GLY A 154 6.20 -23.54 5.73
CA GLY A 154 5.90 -23.53 4.31
C GLY A 154 5.77 -22.12 3.71
N LEU A 155 6.21 -21.07 4.42
CA LEU A 155 6.42 -19.73 3.85
C LEU A 155 7.42 -19.87 2.68
N LYS A 156 6.94 -19.74 1.44
CA LYS A 156 7.68 -20.18 0.25
C LYS A 156 8.90 -19.29 -0.03
N ARG A 157 10.01 -19.98 -0.34
CA ARG A 157 11.37 -19.51 -0.71
C ARG A 157 12.04 -18.67 0.37
N SER A 158 13.18 -19.17 0.86
CA SER A 158 14.13 -18.48 1.75
C SER A 158 14.76 -17.19 1.20
N ASN A 159 14.25 -16.65 0.09
CA ASN A 159 14.67 -15.42 -0.59
C ASN A 159 13.46 -14.56 -1.02
N SER A 160 12.25 -14.82 -0.52
CA SER A 160 11.09 -13.94 -0.76
C SER A 160 11.18 -12.69 0.10
N ALA A 161 10.66 -11.57 -0.40
CA ALA A 161 10.60 -10.32 0.36
C ALA A 161 9.84 -10.52 1.68
N ASP A 162 8.79 -11.34 1.67
CA ASP A 162 7.97 -11.66 2.84
C ASP A 162 8.78 -12.34 3.96
N PHE A 163 9.72 -13.20 3.59
CA PHE A 163 10.60 -13.87 4.55
C PHE A 163 11.49 -12.87 5.29
N GLU A 164 12.12 -11.96 4.55
CA GLU A 164 12.95 -10.90 5.13
C GLU A 164 12.11 -9.95 6.00
N ILE A 165 10.89 -9.63 5.57
CA ILE A 165 9.94 -8.82 6.34
C ILE A 165 9.55 -9.51 7.65
N MET A 166 9.34 -10.83 7.66
CA MET A 166 9.08 -11.59 8.90
C MET A 166 10.26 -11.54 9.86
N LEU A 167 11.49 -11.70 9.37
CA LEU A 167 12.68 -11.61 10.22
C LEU A 167 12.89 -10.19 10.76
N ASP A 168 12.61 -9.17 9.97
CA ASP A 168 12.65 -7.79 10.44
C ASP A 168 11.55 -7.52 11.49
N ALA A 169 10.36 -8.07 11.32
CA ALA A 169 9.28 -7.97 12.31
C ALA A 169 9.65 -8.70 13.61
N HIS A 170 10.26 -9.87 13.51
CA HIS A 170 10.81 -10.60 14.65
C HIS A 170 11.87 -9.78 15.39
N HIS A 171 12.78 -9.13 14.66
CA HIS A 171 13.79 -8.24 15.24
C HIS A 171 13.16 -7.12 16.09
N VAL A 172 12.13 -6.46 15.56
CA VAL A 172 11.40 -5.41 16.30
C VAL A 172 10.72 -5.99 17.54
N GLY A 173 10.12 -7.18 17.42
CA GLY A 173 9.48 -7.87 18.54
C GLY A 173 10.47 -8.33 19.63
N LEU A 174 11.76 -8.43 19.32
CA LEU A 174 12.79 -8.70 20.32
C LEU A 174 13.38 -7.43 20.95
N THR A 175 13.49 -6.36 20.17
CA THR A 175 14.32 -5.19 20.54
C THR A 175 13.52 -3.95 20.92
N LYS A 176 12.24 -3.88 20.56
CA LYS A 176 11.39 -2.70 20.75
C LYS A 176 10.10 -2.99 21.49
N SER A 177 9.49 -4.15 21.27
CA SER A 177 8.12 -4.42 21.70
C SER A 177 7.90 -5.86 22.13
N ASN A 178 7.35 -6.06 23.32
CA ASN A 178 6.90 -7.38 23.79
C ASN A 178 5.43 -7.70 23.42
N ASP A 179 4.74 -6.79 22.72
CA ASP A 179 3.33 -6.89 22.34
C ASP A 179 3.13 -6.49 20.86
N LEU A 180 4.08 -6.90 20.02
CA LEU A 180 4.13 -6.56 18.59
C LEU A 180 3.18 -7.43 17.78
N HIS A 181 2.29 -6.79 17.03
CA HIS A 181 1.35 -7.44 16.13
C HIS A 181 1.70 -7.09 14.69
N PHE A 182 1.83 -8.10 13.83
CA PHE A 182 2.14 -7.88 12.42
C PHE A 182 0.83 -7.69 11.62
N ILE A 183 0.73 -6.60 10.86
CA ILE A 183 -0.44 -6.26 10.05
C ILE A 183 -0.09 -6.43 8.57
N THR A 184 -0.87 -7.27 7.87
CA THR A 184 -0.69 -7.54 6.44
C THR A 184 -2.01 -7.77 5.72
N ALA A 185 -2.02 -7.57 4.41
CA ALA A 185 -3.09 -8.00 3.53
C ALA A 185 -2.80 -9.34 2.82
N ASP A 186 -1.65 -9.95 3.06
CA ASP A 186 -1.26 -11.22 2.45
C ASP A 186 -1.94 -12.42 3.14
N TRP A 187 -3.02 -12.88 2.51
CA TRP A 187 -3.78 -14.02 2.99
C TRP A 187 -3.06 -15.35 2.74
N GLU A 188 -2.48 -15.53 1.57
CA GLU A 188 -2.07 -16.84 1.06
C GLU A 188 -0.78 -17.33 1.72
N ASP A 189 0.22 -16.46 1.82
CA ASP A 189 1.53 -16.87 2.31
C ASP A 189 1.69 -16.60 3.81
N ILE A 190 1.11 -15.51 4.34
CA ILE A 190 1.30 -15.12 5.76
C ILE A 190 0.10 -15.50 6.63
N VAL A 191 -1.10 -14.96 6.38
CA VAL A 191 -2.22 -15.10 7.35
C VAL A 191 -2.69 -16.54 7.51
N LYS A 192 -2.75 -17.34 6.44
CA LYS A 192 -3.07 -18.78 6.53
C LYS A 192 -2.14 -19.57 7.44
N ARG A 193 -0.91 -19.08 7.64
CA ARG A 193 0.16 -19.75 8.40
C ARG A 193 0.43 -19.06 9.74
N LYS A 194 -0.42 -18.10 10.13
CA LYS A 194 -0.12 -17.20 11.25
C LYS A 194 0.25 -17.91 12.55
N ASP A 195 -0.43 -19.00 12.90
CA ASP A 195 -0.21 -19.67 14.18
C ASP A 195 1.17 -20.32 14.23
N ALA A 196 1.60 -20.92 13.12
CA ALA A 196 2.94 -21.49 12.98
C ALA A 196 4.03 -20.42 12.96
N ILE A 197 3.79 -19.30 12.26
CA ILE A 197 4.72 -18.16 12.22
C ILE A 197 4.86 -17.53 13.62
N VAL A 198 3.75 -17.29 14.32
CA VAL A 198 3.74 -16.74 15.69
C VAL A 198 4.49 -17.67 16.65
N ALA A 199 4.31 -18.98 16.53
CA ALA A 199 4.98 -19.96 17.39
C ALA A 199 6.52 -19.97 17.26
N CYS A 200 7.06 -19.49 16.14
CA CYS A 200 8.50 -19.47 15.89
C CYS A 200 9.13 -18.06 15.84
N THR A 201 8.33 -17.02 16.02
CA THR A 201 8.79 -15.63 16.04
C THR A 201 8.50 -14.98 17.39
N SER A 202 8.87 -13.71 17.55
CA SER A 202 8.60 -12.89 18.74
C SER A 202 7.26 -12.15 18.62
N LEU A 203 6.53 -12.36 17.53
CA LEU A 203 5.28 -11.67 17.26
C LEU A 203 4.21 -12.18 18.21
N LYS A 204 3.42 -11.27 18.78
CA LYS A 204 2.26 -11.63 19.60
C LYS A 204 1.15 -12.24 18.76
N ASN A 205 0.96 -11.70 17.57
CA ASN A 205 -0.06 -12.13 16.63
C ASN A 205 0.22 -11.60 15.22
N ILE A 206 -0.44 -12.18 14.23
CA ILE A 206 -0.57 -11.64 12.88
C ILE A 206 -2.06 -11.34 12.65
N ILE A 207 -2.36 -10.13 12.18
CA ILE A 207 -3.72 -9.66 11.94
C ILE A 207 -3.88 -9.32 10.46
N LEU A 208 -4.88 -9.93 9.82
CA LEU A 208 -5.29 -9.54 8.48
C LEU A 208 -5.84 -8.11 8.52
N LEU A 209 -5.40 -7.26 7.59
CA LEU A 209 -5.78 -5.85 7.51
C LEU A 209 -7.30 -5.62 7.63
N LYS A 210 -8.10 -6.45 6.95
CA LYS A 210 -9.58 -6.34 6.96
C LYS A 210 -10.20 -6.61 8.34
N GLU A 211 -9.50 -7.36 9.19
CA GLU A 211 -9.98 -7.78 10.52
C GLU A 211 -9.51 -6.84 11.63
N PHE A 212 -8.55 -5.96 11.35
CA PHE A 212 -7.91 -5.12 12.36
C PHE A 212 -8.90 -4.27 13.17
N SER A 213 -9.91 -3.69 12.53
CA SER A 213 -10.94 -2.91 13.24
C SER A 213 -11.76 -3.75 14.23
N ASN A 214 -12.11 -4.98 13.87
CA ASN A 214 -12.82 -5.90 14.74
C ASN A 214 -11.90 -6.38 15.87
N TYR A 215 -10.63 -6.66 15.56
CA TYR A 215 -9.63 -7.04 16.55
C TYR A 215 -9.49 -5.98 17.66
N CYS A 216 -9.46 -4.69 17.29
CA CYS A 216 -9.39 -3.60 18.26
C CYS A 216 -10.62 -3.55 19.18
N LYS A 217 -11.82 -3.81 18.65
CA LYS A 217 -13.08 -3.80 19.44
C LYS A 217 -13.17 -4.96 20.43
N MET A 218 -12.55 -6.10 20.12
CA MET A 218 -12.55 -7.26 21.03
C MET A 218 -11.57 -7.11 22.20
N ARG A 219 -10.67 -6.11 22.15
CA ARG A 219 -9.63 -5.87 23.17
C ARG A 219 -9.80 -4.55 23.92
N SER A 220 -10.81 -3.76 23.58
CA SER A 220 -11.25 -2.57 24.33
C SER A 220 -12.26 -2.95 25.39
#